data_AF-A0A1Z4LYA0-F1
#
_entry.id   AF-A0A1Z4LYA0-F1
#
_cell.length_a   1.000
_cell.length_b   1.000
_cell.length_c   1.000
_cell.angle_alpha   90.00
_cell.angle_beta   90.00
_cell.angle_gamma   90.00
#
_symmetry.space_group_name_H-M   'P 1'
#
loop_
_entity.id
_entity.type
_entity.pdbx_description
1 polymer ?
#
loop_
_entity_poly.entity_id
_entity_poly.type
_entity_poly.pdbx_seq_one_letter_code
_entity_poly.pdbx_strand_id
1 'polypeptide(L)'
;MKAIKVMGNINEDGQLTLDNPITTDKNSRVEVIVLIREEVEIDEDDTPLEVIKENFRQAWGEAMSGQTIPASQIWDGIEDV
;
A
#
# COMPACT_ATOMS: atom_id res chain seq x y z
N MET A 1 -20.21 16.15 -5.38
CA MET A 1 -20.25 14.71 -5.06
C MET A 1 -19.49 14.50 -3.76
N LYS A 2 -19.95 13.62 -2.86
CA LYS A 2 -19.30 13.30 -1.58
C LYS A 2 -19.07 11.80 -1.53
N ALA A 3 -17.84 11.37 -1.28
CA ALA A 3 -17.50 9.96 -1.11
C ALA A 3 -17.72 9.53 0.35
N ILE A 4 -18.27 8.34 0.56
CA ILE A 4 -18.43 7.71 1.87
C ILE A 4 -17.80 6.33 1.77
N LYS A 5 -16.83 6.03 2.65
CA LYS A 5 -16.19 4.71 2.74
C LYS A 5 -16.80 3.93 3.89
N VAL A 6 -17.36 2.76 3.59
CA VAL A 6 -17.91 1.81 4.56
C VAL A 6 -17.44 0.42 4.16
N MET A 7 -17.14 -0.43 5.15
CA MET A 7 -16.77 -1.81 4.92
C MET A 7 -18.02 -2.66 4.63
N GLY A 8 -17.83 -3.70 3.84
CA GLY A 8 -18.88 -4.65 3.49
C GLY A 8 -18.30 -5.86 2.81
N ASN A 9 -19.14 -6.86 2.62
CA ASN A 9 -18.77 -8.13 2.00
C ASN A 9 -19.61 -8.36 0.74
N ILE A 10 -19.00 -8.98 -0.26
CA ILE A 10 -19.69 -9.53 -1.42
C ILE A 10 -19.83 -11.03 -1.17
N ASN A 11 -21.07 -11.53 -1.17
CA ASN A 11 -21.33 -12.97 -1.03
C ASN A 11 -21.18 -13.71 -2.36
N GLU A 12 -21.35 -15.03 -2.33
CA GLU A 12 -21.21 -15.92 -3.50
C GLU A 12 -22.20 -15.58 -4.64
N ASP A 13 -23.35 -14.98 -4.31
CA ASP A 13 -24.36 -14.53 -5.27
C ASP A 13 -24.07 -13.13 -5.85
N GLY A 14 -22.94 -12.50 -5.46
CA GLY A 14 -22.54 -11.17 -5.91
C GLY A 14 -23.28 -10.02 -5.23
N GLN A 15 -23.96 -10.25 -4.11
CA GLN A 15 -24.68 -9.21 -3.36
C GLN A 15 -23.74 -8.51 -2.37
N LEU A 16 -23.74 -7.18 -2.38
CA LEU A 16 -23.00 -6.34 -1.43
C LEU A 16 -23.81 -6.14 -0.14
N THR A 17 -23.28 -6.61 0.97
CA THR A 17 -23.81 -6.33 2.32
C THR A 17 -22.86 -5.38 3.02
N LEU A 18 -23.37 -4.27 3.54
CA LEU A 18 -22.57 -3.30 4.30
C LEU A 18 -22.57 -3.64 5.78
N ASP A 19 -21.42 -3.50 6.43
CA ASP A 19 -21.29 -3.72 7.88
C ASP A 19 -22.08 -2.67 8.67
N ASN A 20 -22.22 -1.47 8.08
CA ASN A 20 -22.93 -0.35 8.67
C ASN A 20 -23.79 0.37 7.60
N PRO A 21 -24.94 0.97 7.99
CA PRO A 21 -25.76 1.71 7.05
C PRO A 21 -25.10 3.02 6.62
N ILE A 22 -25.31 3.40 5.35
CA ILE A 22 -24.93 4.73 4.85
C ILE A 22 -25.97 5.73 5.33
N THR A 23 -25.58 6.65 6.20
CA THR A 23 -26.48 7.68 6.72
C THR A 23 -26.43 8.93 5.84
N THR A 24 -27.55 9.28 5.21
CA THR A 24 -27.74 10.50 4.43
C THR A 24 -29.02 11.21 4.84
N ASP A 25 -29.04 12.54 4.71
CA ASP A 25 -30.20 13.35 5.14
C ASP A 25 -31.42 13.22 4.21
N LYS A 26 -31.26 12.55 3.07
CA LYS A 26 -32.28 12.39 2.03
C LYS A 26 -32.16 11.02 1.38
N ASN A 27 -33.31 10.48 0.96
CA ASN A 27 -33.36 9.32 0.08
C ASN A 27 -33.00 9.74 -1.35
N SER A 28 -31.98 9.12 -1.94
CA SER A 28 -31.48 9.44 -3.26
C SER A 28 -30.77 8.25 -3.90
N ARG A 29 -30.78 8.18 -5.24
CA ARG A 29 -29.96 7.23 -6.00
C ARG A 29 -28.49 7.61 -5.90
N VAL A 30 -27.63 6.61 -5.69
CA VAL A 30 -26.17 6.80 -5.55
C VAL A 30 -25.42 5.91 -6.55
N GLU A 31 -24.18 6.31 -6.85
CA GLU A 31 -23.20 5.48 -7.56
C GLU A 31 -22.33 4.74 -6.52
N VAL A 32 -22.06 3.46 -6.75
CA VAL A 32 -21.30 2.60 -5.83
C VAL A 32 -19.99 2.18 -6.51
N ILE A 33 -18.88 2.42 -5.84
CA ILE A 33 -17.55 1.93 -6.24
C ILE A 33 -17.13 0.89 -5.21
N VAL A 34 -16.80 -0.33 -5.67
CA VAL A 34 -16.33 -1.43 -4.83
C VAL A 34 -14.81 -1.54 -4.98
N LEU A 35 -14.11 -1.59 -3.83
CA LEU A 35 -12.67 -1.84 -3.78
C LEU A 35 -12.44 -3.27 -3.31
N ILE A 36 -12.11 -4.17 -4.24
CA ILE A 36 -11.69 -5.55 -3.93
C ILE A 36 -10.18 -5.53 -3.73
N ARG A 37 -9.70 -6.05 -2.59
CA ARG A 37 -8.27 -6.24 -2.38
C ARG A 37 -7.86 -7.47 -3.17
N GLU A 38 -6.93 -7.31 -4.09
CA GLU A 38 -6.24 -8.45 -4.65
C GLU A 38 -5.41 -9.07 -3.53
N GLU A 39 -5.51 -10.39 -3.39
CA GLU A 39 -4.50 -11.12 -2.62
C GLU A 39 -3.20 -10.92 -3.40
N VAL A 40 -2.26 -10.22 -2.79
CA VAL A 40 -0.93 -10.09 -3.36
C VAL A 40 -0.37 -11.51 -3.36
N GLU A 41 -0.21 -12.11 -4.54
CA GLU A 41 0.61 -13.30 -4.66
C GLU A 41 1.98 -12.91 -4.08
N ILE A 42 2.35 -13.52 -2.96
CA ILE A 42 3.67 -13.33 -2.39
C ILE A 42 4.60 -14.01 -3.39
N ASP A 43 5.28 -13.21 -4.21
CA ASP A 43 6.35 -13.72 -5.04
C ASP A 43 7.41 -14.30 -4.09
N GLU A 44 7.81 -15.56 -4.31
CA GLU A 44 8.86 -16.16 -3.48
C GLU A 44 10.20 -15.42 -3.65
N ASP A 45 10.37 -14.68 -4.75
CA ASP A 45 11.51 -13.81 -5.00
C ASP A 45 11.39 -12.43 -4.32
N ASP A 46 10.23 -12.09 -3.73
CA ASP A 46 10.07 -10.84 -3.01
C ASP A 46 10.87 -10.83 -1.70
N THR A 47 11.59 -9.72 -1.49
CA THR A 47 12.33 -9.54 -0.23
C THR A 47 11.33 -9.45 0.93
N PRO A 48 11.47 -10.29 1.98
CA PRO A 48 10.52 -10.29 3.08
C PRO A 48 10.39 -8.91 3.73
N LEU A 49 9.18 -8.54 4.14
CA LEU A 49 8.90 -7.23 4.74
C LEU A 49 9.81 -6.90 5.94
N GLU A 50 10.18 -7.91 6.74
CA GLU A 50 11.09 -7.72 7.87
C GLU A 50 12.51 -7.35 7.43
N VAL A 51 12.99 -7.90 6.31
CA VAL A 51 14.28 -7.53 5.72
C VAL A 51 14.23 -6.10 5.19
N ILE A 52 13.14 -5.71 4.52
CA ILE A 52 12.94 -4.32 4.04
C ILE A 52 12.96 -3.34 5.22
N LYS A 53 12.24 -3.65 6.31
CA LYS A 53 12.19 -2.80 7.51
C LYS A 53 13.56 -2.66 8.16
N GLU A 54 14.33 -3.74 8.27
CA GLU A 54 15.65 -3.70 8.89
C GLU A 54 16.64 -2.89 8.05
N ASN A 55 16.67 -3.14 6.73
CA ASN A 55 17.47 -2.36 5.78
C ASN A 55 17.13 -0.86 5.86
N PHE A 56 15.85 -0.53 5.98
CA PHE A 56 15.41 0.87 6.10
C PHE A 56 15.90 1.51 7.41
N ARG A 57 15.78 0.82 8.55
CA ARG A 57 16.28 1.34 9.84
C ARG A 57 17.78 1.59 9.80
N GLN A 58 18.53 0.65 9.20
CA GLN A 58 19.97 0.79 9.03
C GLN A 58 20.30 2.02 8.17
N ALA A 59 19.75 2.11 6.96
CA ALA A 59 19.99 3.24 6.05
C ALA A 59 19.59 4.58 6.67
N TRP A 60 18.51 4.60 7.46
CA TRP A 60 18.11 5.79 8.21
C TRP A 60 19.14 6.18 9.28
N GLY A 61 19.67 5.22 10.03
CA GLY A 61 20.73 5.44 11.00
C GLY A 61 22.04 5.94 10.37
N GLU A 62 22.41 5.37 9.22
CA GLU A 62 23.57 5.80 8.43
C GLU A 62 23.40 7.23 7.93
N ALA A 63 22.22 7.57 7.39
CA ALA A 63 21.89 8.94 6.99
C ALA A 63 21.97 9.94 8.15
N MET A 64 21.40 9.58 9.30
CA MET A 64 21.41 10.43 10.49
C MET A 64 22.80 10.60 11.12
N SER A 65 23.71 9.64 10.91
CA SER A 65 25.10 9.68 11.38
C SER A 65 26.08 10.24 10.35
N GLY A 66 25.61 10.61 9.16
CA GLY A 66 26.44 11.13 8.07
C GLY A 66 27.28 10.06 7.36
N GLN A 67 27.01 8.78 7.60
CA GLN A 67 27.60 7.64 6.89
C GLN A 67 26.95 7.48 5.51
N THR A 68 27.13 8.47 4.65
CA THR A 68 26.50 8.53 3.32
C THR A 68 27.51 8.86 2.25
N ILE A 69 27.29 8.39 1.02
CA ILE A 69 28.03 8.86 -0.14
C ILE A 69 27.23 9.94 -0.89
N PRO A 70 27.89 10.93 -1.53
CA PRO A 70 27.23 11.86 -2.43
C PRO A 70 26.54 11.13 -3.58
N ALA A 71 25.36 11.62 -3.98
CA ALA A 71 24.59 11.02 -5.07
C ALA A 71 25.38 10.94 -6.39
N SER A 72 26.28 11.89 -6.64
CA SER A 72 27.16 11.89 -7.82
C SER A 72 28.17 10.75 -7.84
N GLN A 73 28.47 10.16 -6.68
CA GLN A 73 29.45 9.08 -6.51
C GLN A 73 28.78 7.69 -6.46
N ILE A 74 27.45 7.59 -6.54
CA ILE A 74 26.73 6.31 -6.51
C ILE A 74 27.14 5.40 -7.68
N TRP A 75 27.52 5.99 -8.81
CA TRP A 75 27.92 5.27 -10.02
C TRP A 75 29.41 4.95 -10.08
N ASP A 76 30.22 5.49 -9.17
CA ASP A 76 31.66 5.28 -9.15
C ASP A 76 31.96 3.81 -8.82
N GLY A 77 32.60 3.09 -9.75
CA GLY A 77 32.97 1.68 -9.58
C GLY A 77 31.93 0.66 -10.09
N ILE A 78 30.84 1.11 -10.72
CA ILE A 78 29.88 0.24 -11.43
C ILE A 78 30.33 -0.04 -12.89
N GLU A 79 31.27 0.74 -13.42
CA GLU A 79 31.74 0.64 -14.82
C GLU A 79 32.68 -0.56 -15.12
N ASP A 80 33.08 -1.35 -14.13
CA ASP A 80 34.05 -2.46 -14.26
C ASP A 80 33.39 -3.86 -14.29
N VAL A 81 32.29 -4.02 -15.05
CA VAL A 81 31.61 -5.33 -15.25
C VAL A 81 31.56 -5.73 -16.72
#